data_AF-A0A4S5CTK0-F1
#
_entry.id   AF-A0A4S5CTK0-F1
#
_cell.length_a   1.000
_cell.length_b   1.000
_cell.length_c   1.000
_cell.angle_alpha   90.00
_cell.angle_beta   90.00
_cell.angle_gamma   90.00
#
_symmetry.space_group_name_H-M   'P 1'
#
loop_
_entity.id
_entity.type
_entity.pdbx_description
1 polymer ?
#
loop_
_entity_poly.entity_id
_entity_poly.type
_entity_poly.pdbx_seq_one_letter_code
_entity_poly.pdbx_strand_id
1 'polypeptide(L)'
;MQRLNRDERAARCSSRRDGDNQEIMSISEIFQVIRADITEGERAPVSILQKPKILSIGGCVTEILAGRMNRLADVTHLWRVSVPCLMSKKVDGRTYFESHDNQLSDRINFELTKQAQRKLRAGGYAFLLFDPTSDFTNDYYEKDGCIISDMESAMLAPNWKWPDGFIENGWTRISPRSHHYLEIYYHYLMELIKLSEEIGVPLVAMKRRACANKITHDGVVGLGDSDSPEINWWVDLLWAKIDGLLGKLNVLDLNGRFSITSFDAPYGEAKFHPIEEFYDYAAYKLMGLMRFSDDLISEVMLNVYRERASRRLAIHSERDGLIHERNGLAQERESLIRERDGLVQEREGLIHERDGLVHEREGLIHERNGLVHERDDLIQARDGLVQERDGVIHERGGLIHERDELTQERESLICERDRLAREREVLIQERNSLMQDRDALRLSLDNLAADQEYKQAREIERAHIASECHRQELAAISEARETALAENAANLLALRSLQEGYGDLSRRHEELSAQQSRLFNELRLEGGPMALRDVLPLARAWRPIIRGIGRVKRFFRRSIAAQATDRGGLHGK
;
A
#
# COMPACT_ATOMS: atom_id res chain seq x y z
N MET A 1 -39.76 63.21 -6.69
CA MET A 1 -38.97 63.85 -7.78
C MET A 1 -38.92 62.91 -8.97
N GLN A 2 -38.81 63.45 -10.18
CA GLN A 2 -39.20 62.81 -11.45
C GLN A 2 -38.46 61.51 -11.80
N ARG A 3 -39.22 60.47 -12.18
CA ARG A 3 -38.83 59.55 -13.27
C ARG A 3 -39.33 60.19 -14.57
N LEU A 4 -38.47 60.43 -15.56
CA LEU A 4 -38.86 60.80 -16.92
C LEU A 4 -37.80 60.36 -17.95
N ASN A 5 -38.29 59.77 -19.05
CA ASN A 5 -37.70 59.70 -20.38
C ASN A 5 -36.30 59.05 -20.58
N ARG A 6 -36.30 57.71 -20.56
CA ARG A 6 -35.53 56.88 -21.51
C ARG A 6 -36.51 55.98 -22.27
N ASP A 7 -37.25 56.53 -23.24
CA ASP A 7 -37.98 55.77 -24.27
C ASP A 7 -38.59 56.73 -25.31
N GLU A 8 -37.75 57.38 -26.13
CA GLU A 8 -38.22 58.07 -27.34
C GLU A 8 -37.05 58.35 -28.32
N ARG A 9 -36.61 57.31 -29.06
CA ARG A 9 -35.91 57.38 -30.38
C ARG A 9 -35.48 55.98 -30.87
N ALA A 10 -36.45 55.10 -31.04
CA ALA A 10 -36.28 53.79 -31.66
C ALA A 10 -37.29 53.58 -32.82
N ALA A 11 -37.30 54.50 -33.79
CA ALA A 11 -37.95 54.31 -35.09
C ALA A 11 -37.44 55.34 -36.11
N ARG A 12 -37.34 54.91 -37.39
CA ARG A 12 -37.03 55.73 -38.58
C ARG A 12 -35.60 56.28 -38.70
N CYS A 13 -34.69 55.41 -39.11
CA CYS A 13 -33.88 55.72 -40.30
C CYS A 13 -33.73 54.47 -41.16
N SER A 14 -34.79 54.15 -41.90
CA SER A 14 -34.78 53.12 -42.94
C SER A 14 -33.85 53.54 -44.06
N SER A 15 -32.85 52.70 -44.36
CA SER A 15 -32.24 52.52 -45.70
C SER A 15 -32.40 53.68 -46.69
N ARG A 16 -31.75 54.82 -46.43
CA ARG A 16 -31.28 55.65 -47.54
C ARG A 16 -29.94 55.07 -47.97
N ARG A 17 -29.94 54.47 -49.16
CA ARG A 17 -28.72 54.41 -49.96
C ARG A 17 -28.42 55.87 -50.29
N ASP A 18 -27.29 56.38 -49.84
CA ASP A 18 -26.81 57.68 -50.32
C ASP A 18 -26.33 57.49 -51.76
N GLY A 19 -27.30 57.52 -52.67
CA GLY A 19 -27.09 57.75 -54.09
C GLY A 19 -26.78 59.23 -54.29
N ASP A 20 -25.61 59.65 -53.82
CA ASP A 20 -24.94 60.91 -54.14
C ASP A 20 -23.41 60.73 -54.19
N ASN A 21 -22.96 59.52 -54.54
CA ASN A 21 -21.73 59.39 -55.33
C ASN A 21 -22.01 60.00 -56.70
N GLN A 22 -21.97 61.33 -56.80
CA GLN A 22 -21.65 61.96 -58.08
C GLN A 22 -20.30 61.38 -58.53
N GLU A 23 -20.27 60.82 -59.74
CA GLU A 23 -19.02 60.35 -60.32
C GLU A 23 -18.03 61.51 -60.32
N ILE A 24 -16.94 61.35 -59.58
CA ILE A 24 -15.84 62.31 -59.56
C ILE A 24 -15.33 62.38 -60.99
N MET A 25 -15.31 63.58 -61.55
CA MET A 25 -14.98 63.84 -62.95
C MET A 25 -13.74 63.05 -63.38
N SER A 26 -13.84 62.44 -64.54
CA SER A 26 -12.71 61.80 -65.19
C SER A 26 -11.59 62.82 -65.43
N ILE A 27 -10.32 62.37 -65.47
CA ILE A 27 -9.18 63.25 -65.76
C ILE A 27 -9.39 64.04 -67.08
N SER A 28 -10.08 63.43 -68.05
CA SER A 28 -10.51 64.06 -69.31
C SER A 28 -11.43 65.27 -69.16
N GLU A 29 -12.25 65.34 -68.11
CA GLU A 29 -13.15 66.46 -67.83
C GLU A 29 -12.42 67.60 -67.10
N ILE A 30 -11.47 67.29 -66.21
CA ILE A 30 -10.69 68.31 -65.51
C ILE A 30 -9.87 69.17 -66.49
N PHE A 31 -9.31 68.54 -67.53
CA PHE A 31 -8.58 69.27 -68.59
C PHE A 31 -9.46 70.19 -69.46
N GLN A 32 -10.80 70.13 -69.37
CA GLN A 32 -11.69 71.07 -70.07
C GLN A 32 -11.68 72.47 -69.43
N VAL A 33 -11.32 72.58 -68.14
CA VAL A 33 -11.39 73.84 -67.38
C VAL A 33 -10.15 74.73 -67.58
N ILE A 34 -9.02 74.16 -68.04
CA ILE A 34 -7.70 74.82 -68.03
C ILE A 34 -7.50 75.86 -69.17
N ARG A 35 -8.49 76.06 -70.05
CA ARG A 35 -8.48 77.14 -71.06
C ARG A 35 -9.70 78.04 -70.96
N ALA A 36 -9.67 78.94 -69.97
CA ALA A 36 -10.51 80.12 -69.91
C ALA A 36 -9.66 81.39 -69.68
N ASP A 37 -8.78 81.71 -70.64
CA ASP A 37 -8.65 83.07 -71.18
C ASP A 37 -7.66 83.16 -72.35
N ILE A 38 -8.20 83.60 -73.51
CA ILE A 38 -7.63 84.51 -74.54
C ILE A 38 -8.41 84.30 -75.86
N THR A 39 -9.30 85.26 -76.13
CA THR A 39 -9.86 85.74 -77.42
C THR A 39 -10.32 84.78 -78.52
N GLU A 40 -11.61 84.92 -78.86
CA GLU A 40 -12.26 84.80 -80.19
C GLU A 40 -11.93 83.62 -81.12
N GLY A 41 -13.00 82.88 -81.49
CA GLY A 41 -13.04 82.08 -82.72
C GLY A 41 -12.95 80.56 -82.49
N GLU A 42 -14.06 79.88 -82.81
CA GLU A 42 -14.15 78.45 -83.14
C GLU A 42 -13.77 77.42 -82.04
N ARG A 43 -14.78 76.64 -81.61
CA ARG A 43 -14.59 75.47 -80.73
C ARG A 43 -13.86 74.35 -81.47
N ALA A 44 -12.57 74.17 -81.19
CA ALA A 44 -11.86 72.95 -81.57
C ALA A 44 -12.42 71.73 -80.80
N PRO A 45 -12.55 70.54 -81.42
CA PRO A 45 -13.08 69.35 -80.77
C PRO A 45 -12.14 68.78 -79.69
N VAL A 46 -12.76 68.17 -78.66
CA VAL A 46 -12.16 67.75 -77.37
C VAL A 46 -11.19 66.55 -77.47
N SER A 47 -10.78 66.13 -78.66
CA SER A 47 -10.17 64.80 -78.88
C SER A 47 -8.67 64.67 -78.64
N ILE A 48 -7.88 65.75 -78.51
CA ILE A 48 -6.43 65.67 -78.19
C ILE A 48 -5.98 66.80 -77.25
N LEU A 49 -6.10 66.57 -75.94
CA LEU A 49 -5.37 67.33 -74.92
C LEU A 49 -4.00 66.68 -74.70
N GLN A 50 -2.97 67.23 -75.35
CA GLN A 50 -1.60 66.76 -75.18
C GLN A 50 -1.06 67.20 -73.82
N LYS A 51 -0.61 66.25 -73.00
CA LYS A 51 0.04 66.53 -71.72
C LYS A 51 1.31 67.37 -71.92
N PRO A 52 1.61 68.35 -71.03
CA PRO A 52 2.88 69.05 -71.07
C PRO A 52 4.02 68.05 -70.84
N LYS A 53 5.07 68.11 -71.66
CA LYS A 53 6.25 67.26 -71.47
C LYS A 53 7.18 67.87 -70.42
N ILE A 54 7.62 67.09 -69.45
CA ILE A 54 8.61 67.52 -68.45
C ILE A 54 9.90 66.73 -68.67
N LEU A 55 11.02 67.43 -68.83
CA LEU A 55 12.32 66.80 -68.63
C LEU A 55 12.73 66.99 -67.18
N SER A 56 13.19 65.93 -66.53
CA SER A 56 13.81 66.02 -65.20
C SER A 56 15.17 65.33 -65.20
N ILE A 57 16.11 65.91 -64.47
CA ILE A 57 17.47 65.38 -64.28
C ILE A 57 17.78 65.37 -62.77
N GLY A 58 18.75 64.57 -62.35
CA GLY A 58 19.11 64.39 -60.94
C GLY A 58 18.97 62.93 -60.49
N GLY A 59 18.56 62.69 -59.25
CA GLY A 59 18.40 61.35 -58.67
C GLY A 59 17.02 61.11 -58.04
N CYS A 60 16.98 60.26 -57.01
CA CYS A 60 15.78 59.79 -56.29
C CYS A 60 14.71 60.86 -56.06
N VAL A 61 15.13 62.06 -55.61
CA VAL A 61 14.21 63.15 -55.27
C VAL A 61 13.45 63.65 -56.50
N THR A 62 14.18 63.93 -57.58
CA THR A 62 13.61 64.39 -58.85
C THR A 62 12.83 63.29 -59.57
N GLU A 63 13.24 62.02 -59.44
CA GLU A 63 12.48 60.89 -59.99
C GLU A 63 11.12 60.76 -59.31
N ILE A 64 11.06 60.72 -57.97
CA ILE A 64 9.78 60.60 -57.25
C ILE A 64 8.88 61.80 -57.53
N LEU A 65 9.43 63.02 -57.46
CA LEU A 65 8.66 64.24 -57.73
C LEU A 65 8.12 64.26 -59.16
N ALA A 66 8.94 63.94 -60.15
CA ALA A 66 8.49 63.90 -61.54
C ALA A 66 7.51 62.74 -61.76
N GLY A 67 7.72 61.57 -61.15
CA GLY A 67 6.80 60.43 -61.20
C GLY A 67 5.40 60.74 -60.66
N ARG A 68 5.29 61.59 -59.63
CA ARG A 68 4.01 62.11 -59.13
C ARG A 68 3.26 62.98 -60.15
N MET A 69 3.98 63.57 -61.12
CA MET A 69 3.40 64.34 -62.22
C MET A 69 2.92 63.48 -63.39
N ASN A 70 3.19 62.16 -63.45
CA ASN A 70 2.82 61.27 -64.58
C ASN A 70 1.31 61.29 -64.92
N ARG A 71 0.42 61.53 -63.95
CA ARG A 71 -1.03 61.70 -64.21
C ARG A 71 -1.33 62.98 -65.01
N LEU A 72 -0.52 64.03 -64.85
CA LEU A 72 -0.76 65.39 -65.37
C LEU A 72 0.19 65.80 -66.52
N ALA A 73 1.33 65.13 -66.67
CA ALA A 73 2.42 65.48 -67.57
C ALA A 73 3.07 64.23 -68.19
N ASP A 74 3.70 64.40 -69.36
CA ASP A 74 4.51 63.37 -70.01
C ASP A 74 5.97 63.51 -69.58
N VAL A 75 6.39 62.69 -68.62
CA VAL A 75 7.66 62.87 -67.91
C VAL A 75 8.77 62.03 -68.56
N THR A 76 9.89 62.68 -68.85
CA THR A 76 11.19 62.03 -69.08
C THR A 76 12.08 62.30 -67.87
N HIS A 77 12.51 61.27 -67.16
CA HIS A 77 13.55 61.39 -66.12
C HIS A 77 14.89 60.86 -66.63
N LEU A 78 15.97 61.61 -66.43
CA LEU A 78 17.33 61.21 -66.75
C LEU A 78 18.16 61.08 -65.47
N TRP A 79 18.15 59.88 -64.91
CA TRP A 79 18.82 59.53 -63.67
C TRP A 79 20.33 59.80 -63.69
N ARG A 80 20.88 60.29 -62.58
CA ARG A 80 22.29 60.69 -62.36
C ARG A 80 22.87 61.72 -63.33
N VAL A 81 22.05 62.43 -64.10
CA VAL A 81 22.51 63.57 -64.90
C VAL A 81 22.49 64.84 -64.04
N SER A 82 23.66 65.43 -63.79
CA SER A 82 23.80 66.75 -63.14
C SER A 82 23.96 67.88 -64.17
N VAL A 83 23.87 69.15 -63.72
CA VAL A 83 24.09 70.31 -64.60
C VAL A 83 25.49 70.31 -65.26
N PRO A 84 26.60 70.07 -64.54
CA PRO A 84 27.93 69.91 -65.17
C PRO A 84 27.99 68.75 -66.18
N CYS A 85 27.38 67.60 -65.89
CA CYS A 85 27.38 66.45 -66.80
C CYS A 85 26.57 66.73 -68.08
N LEU A 86 25.46 67.46 -67.95
CA LEU A 86 24.60 67.86 -69.07
C LEU A 86 25.27 68.86 -70.03
N MET A 87 26.04 69.82 -69.51
CA MET A 87 26.53 70.97 -70.28
C MET A 87 28.04 70.96 -70.59
N SER A 88 28.82 70.09 -69.95
CA SER A 88 30.22 69.87 -70.32
C SER A 88 30.37 69.36 -71.76
N LYS A 89 31.60 69.46 -72.30
CA LYS A 89 31.86 69.06 -73.69
C LYS A 89 31.54 67.57 -73.87
N LYS A 90 31.06 67.21 -75.06
CA LYS A 90 31.11 65.82 -75.53
C LYS A 90 32.55 65.43 -75.86
N VAL A 91 32.85 64.14 -75.82
CA VAL A 91 34.04 63.59 -76.47
C VAL A 91 33.77 63.53 -77.98
N ASP A 92 34.66 64.11 -78.78
CA ASP A 92 34.56 64.11 -80.25
C ASP A 92 35.32 62.91 -80.85
N GLY A 93 34.58 61.95 -81.41
CA GLY A 93 35.15 60.76 -82.04
C GLY A 93 34.13 59.65 -82.26
N ARG A 94 34.53 58.59 -82.98
CA ARG A 94 33.75 57.34 -83.17
C ARG A 94 34.12 56.24 -82.16
N THR A 95 34.74 56.57 -81.04
CA THR A 95 34.97 55.62 -79.95
C THR A 95 33.78 55.63 -79.00
N TYR A 96 32.77 54.83 -79.34
CA TYR A 96 31.88 54.33 -78.30
C TYR A 96 32.73 53.54 -77.30
N PHE A 97 32.51 53.77 -76.01
CA PHE A 97 33.00 52.84 -75.00
C PHE A 97 32.23 51.53 -75.16
N GLU A 98 32.94 50.45 -75.48
CA GLU A 98 32.39 49.10 -75.65
C GLU A 98 33.01 48.18 -74.60
N SER A 99 32.17 47.38 -73.95
CA SER A 99 32.58 46.37 -72.98
C SER A 99 31.64 45.15 -73.07
N HIS A 100 31.96 44.08 -72.33
CA HIS A 100 31.08 42.91 -72.26
C HIS A 100 29.71 43.18 -71.60
N ASP A 101 29.56 44.32 -70.91
CA ASP A 101 28.28 44.78 -70.38
C ASP A 101 27.71 45.89 -71.29
N ASN A 102 26.63 45.57 -72.00
CA ASN A 102 25.96 46.53 -72.88
C ASN A 102 25.32 47.69 -72.08
N GLN A 103 24.86 47.47 -70.85
CA GLN A 103 24.25 48.52 -70.02
C GLN A 103 25.31 49.51 -69.53
N LEU A 104 26.48 49.02 -69.13
CA LEU A 104 27.66 49.85 -68.82
C LEU A 104 28.10 50.65 -70.05
N SER A 105 28.16 50.00 -71.21
CA SER A 105 28.53 50.61 -72.49
C SER A 105 27.55 51.74 -72.87
N ASP A 106 26.25 51.47 -72.89
CA ASP A 106 25.20 52.46 -73.18
C ASP A 106 25.23 53.62 -72.19
N ARG A 107 25.40 53.35 -70.89
CA ARG A 107 25.40 54.40 -69.86
C ARG A 107 26.62 55.31 -69.94
N ILE A 108 27.82 54.77 -70.16
CA ILE A 108 29.03 55.58 -70.35
C ILE A 108 28.89 56.41 -71.64
N ASN A 109 28.44 55.80 -72.73
CA ASN A 109 28.22 56.50 -74.01
C ASN A 109 27.16 57.59 -73.92
N PHE A 110 26.13 57.41 -73.08
CA PHE A 110 25.11 58.43 -72.81
C PHE A 110 25.72 59.73 -72.27
N GLU A 111 26.63 59.61 -71.30
CA GLU A 111 27.35 60.74 -70.69
C GLU A 111 28.42 61.33 -71.61
N LEU A 112 29.27 60.49 -72.23
CA LEU A 112 30.37 60.94 -73.10
C LEU A 112 29.88 61.69 -74.35
N THR A 113 28.75 61.24 -74.92
CA THR A 113 28.19 61.83 -76.15
C THR A 113 27.13 62.91 -75.88
N LYS A 114 26.89 63.24 -74.60
CA LYS A 114 25.94 64.25 -74.10
C LYS A 114 24.51 64.05 -74.61
N GLN A 115 24.02 62.81 -74.59
CA GLN A 115 22.68 62.47 -75.11
C GLN A 115 21.56 63.20 -74.36
N ALA A 116 21.73 63.45 -73.06
CA ALA A 116 20.80 64.25 -72.27
C ALA A 116 20.58 65.66 -72.85
N GLN A 117 21.65 66.32 -73.32
CA GLN A 117 21.56 67.65 -73.93
C GLN A 117 20.86 67.60 -75.29
N ARG A 118 21.07 66.54 -76.08
CA ARG A 118 20.36 66.30 -77.34
C ARG A 118 18.87 66.08 -77.12
N LYS A 119 18.50 65.30 -76.09
CA LYS A 119 17.11 65.11 -75.66
C LYS A 119 16.48 66.45 -75.28
N LEU A 120 17.12 67.24 -74.41
CA LEU A 120 16.66 68.58 -74.03
C LEU A 120 16.38 69.47 -75.25
N ARG A 121 17.33 69.57 -76.20
CA ARG A 121 17.19 70.36 -77.43
C ARG A 121 16.06 69.90 -78.36
N ALA A 122 15.83 68.59 -78.47
CA ALA A 122 14.90 68.02 -79.46
C ALA A 122 13.52 67.61 -78.90
N GLY A 123 13.34 67.53 -77.57
CA GLY A 123 12.18 66.89 -76.96
C GLY A 123 10.89 67.71 -76.95
N GLY A 124 10.98 69.04 -77.08
CA GLY A 124 9.84 69.96 -76.98
C GLY A 124 9.24 69.97 -75.56
N TYR A 125 10.10 70.17 -74.55
CA TYR A 125 9.72 70.16 -73.14
C TYR A 125 9.11 71.49 -72.69
N ALA A 126 8.10 71.44 -71.82
CA ALA A 126 7.50 72.61 -71.19
C ALA A 126 8.43 73.27 -70.17
N PHE A 127 9.31 72.48 -69.53
CA PHE A 127 10.42 72.94 -68.70
C PHE A 127 11.41 71.79 -68.41
N LEU A 128 12.59 72.15 -67.90
CA LEU A 128 13.58 71.26 -67.29
C LEU A 128 13.57 71.41 -65.77
N LEU A 129 13.24 70.34 -65.04
CA LEU A 129 13.32 70.24 -63.59
C LEU A 129 14.66 69.64 -63.15
N PHE A 130 15.36 70.27 -62.21
CA PHE A 130 16.61 69.75 -61.66
C PHE A 130 16.79 70.12 -60.18
N ASP A 131 17.65 69.37 -59.49
CA ASP A 131 17.87 69.49 -58.06
C ASP A 131 19.37 69.65 -57.75
N PRO A 132 19.86 70.91 -57.64
CA PRO A 132 21.26 71.20 -57.31
C PRO A 132 21.75 70.54 -56.03
N THR A 133 20.85 70.20 -55.10
CA THR A 133 21.22 69.55 -53.82
C THR A 133 21.61 68.09 -54.06
N SER A 134 20.93 67.40 -54.99
CA SER A 134 21.29 66.03 -55.39
C SER A 134 22.64 65.97 -56.12
N ASP A 135 23.08 67.05 -56.73
CA ASP A 135 24.37 67.09 -57.43
C ASP A 135 25.58 67.06 -56.48
N PHE A 136 25.40 67.21 -55.16
CA PHE A 136 26.45 67.01 -54.14
C PHE A 136 26.56 65.55 -53.64
N THR A 137 25.89 64.59 -54.28
CA THR A 137 25.82 63.18 -53.85
C THR A 137 27.06 62.34 -54.18
N ASN A 138 27.64 62.53 -55.38
CA ASN A 138 28.72 61.70 -55.91
C ASN A 138 29.89 62.60 -56.35
N ASP A 139 31.09 62.02 -56.44
CA ASP A 139 32.19 62.70 -57.13
C ASP A 139 31.93 62.78 -58.65
N TYR A 140 32.77 63.53 -59.33
CA TYR A 140 32.77 63.72 -60.78
C TYR A 140 34.16 63.44 -61.34
N TYR A 141 34.24 63.16 -62.63
CA TYR A 141 35.49 63.00 -63.35
C TYR A 141 35.50 63.90 -64.57
N GLU A 142 36.61 64.60 -64.80
CA GLU A 142 36.81 65.49 -65.95
C GLU A 142 37.97 65.03 -66.83
N LYS A 143 37.78 65.14 -68.14
CA LYS A 143 38.82 64.93 -69.16
C LYS A 143 38.51 65.76 -70.41
N ASP A 144 39.47 66.57 -70.86
CA ASP A 144 39.41 67.41 -72.07
C ASP A 144 38.23 68.42 -72.13
N GLY A 145 37.62 68.71 -70.97
CA GLY A 145 36.42 69.51 -70.78
C GLY A 145 35.10 68.72 -70.81
N CYS A 146 35.15 67.39 -70.91
CA CYS A 146 34.02 66.49 -70.68
C CYS A 146 33.95 66.12 -69.20
N ILE A 147 32.78 66.29 -68.57
CA ILE A 147 32.54 65.89 -67.18
C ILE A 147 31.52 64.74 -67.14
N ILE A 148 31.81 63.71 -66.36
CA ILE A 148 30.91 62.59 -66.06
C ILE A 148 30.73 62.46 -64.55
N SER A 149 29.58 61.97 -64.11
CA SER A 149 29.33 61.67 -62.68
C SER A 149 29.97 60.34 -62.32
N ASP A 150 30.40 60.17 -61.07
CA ASP A 150 30.79 58.84 -60.59
C ASP A 150 29.59 57.89 -60.66
N MET A 151 29.80 56.75 -61.32
CA MET A 151 28.80 55.72 -61.50
C MET A 151 29.11 54.45 -60.71
N GLU A 152 30.29 54.33 -60.07
CA GLU A 152 30.58 53.21 -59.17
C GLU A 152 29.63 53.27 -57.97
N SER A 153 28.65 52.35 -57.97
CA SER A 153 27.53 52.38 -57.04
C SER A 153 26.79 51.06 -57.06
N ALA A 154 26.66 50.43 -55.89
CA ALA A 154 25.88 49.22 -55.68
C ALA A 154 24.38 49.36 -56.07
N MET A 155 23.90 50.60 -56.27
CA MET A 155 22.52 50.91 -56.65
C MET A 155 22.25 50.84 -58.16
N LEU A 156 23.28 50.83 -59.02
CA LEU A 156 23.12 50.58 -60.46
C LEU A 156 23.19 49.08 -60.77
N ALA A 157 24.17 48.41 -60.19
CA ALA A 157 24.20 46.95 -60.05
C ALA A 157 25.10 46.58 -58.84
N PRO A 158 24.92 45.41 -58.20
CA PRO A 158 25.71 45.01 -57.03
C PRO A 158 27.24 45.02 -57.24
N ASN A 159 27.68 44.91 -58.50
CA ASN A 159 29.08 44.90 -58.91
C ASN A 159 29.42 46.01 -59.93
N TRP A 160 28.61 47.08 -60.04
CA TRP A 160 28.89 48.15 -61.00
C TRP A 160 30.16 48.91 -60.60
N LYS A 161 31.19 48.82 -61.44
CA LYS A 161 32.48 49.50 -61.30
C LYS A 161 32.89 50.15 -62.61
N TRP A 162 33.82 51.10 -62.51
CA TRP A 162 34.54 51.55 -63.70
C TRP A 162 35.34 50.39 -64.29
N PRO A 163 35.45 50.29 -65.63
CA PRO A 163 36.35 49.34 -66.27
C PRO A 163 37.79 49.61 -65.84
N ASP A 164 38.58 48.55 -65.65
CA ASP A 164 39.99 48.66 -65.23
C ASP A 164 40.78 49.61 -66.14
N GLY A 165 41.40 50.64 -65.55
CA GLY A 165 42.17 51.64 -66.28
C GLY A 165 41.36 52.74 -66.95
N PHE A 166 40.02 52.73 -66.88
CA PHE A 166 39.18 53.75 -67.52
C PHE A 166 39.39 55.13 -66.90
N ILE A 167 39.36 55.23 -65.57
CA ILE A 167 39.54 56.48 -64.82
C ILE A 167 41.02 56.88 -64.80
N GLU A 168 41.91 55.91 -64.61
CA GLU A 168 43.37 56.11 -64.58
C GLU A 168 43.91 56.65 -65.92
N ASN A 169 43.20 56.43 -67.03
CA ASN A 169 43.50 57.00 -68.34
C ASN A 169 43.11 58.50 -68.42
N GLY A 170 43.73 59.31 -67.57
CA GLY A 170 43.73 60.77 -67.68
C GLY A 170 42.43 61.47 -67.26
N TRP A 171 41.58 60.84 -66.43
CA TRP A 171 40.48 61.56 -65.79
C TRP A 171 40.92 62.18 -64.46
N THR A 172 40.50 63.41 -64.22
CA THR A 172 40.72 64.12 -62.95
C THR A 172 39.47 64.05 -62.09
N ARG A 173 39.59 63.50 -60.86
CA ARG A 173 38.48 63.48 -59.90
C ARG A 173 38.20 64.88 -59.37
N ILE A 174 36.95 65.31 -59.45
CA ILE A 174 36.42 66.55 -58.89
C ILE A 174 35.46 66.17 -57.77
N SER A 175 35.74 66.62 -56.54
CA SER A 175 34.79 66.43 -55.45
C SER A 175 33.76 67.57 -55.41
N PRO A 176 32.45 67.27 -55.25
CA PRO A 176 31.42 68.30 -55.14
C PRO A 176 31.59 69.17 -53.89
N ARG A 177 32.28 68.66 -52.86
CA ARG A 177 32.60 69.36 -51.61
C ARG A 177 33.83 70.25 -51.78
N SER A 178 33.84 71.09 -52.82
CA SER A 178 34.97 71.96 -53.14
C SER A 178 34.56 73.27 -53.81
N HIS A 179 35.32 74.34 -53.55
CA HIS A 179 35.17 75.61 -54.26
C HIS A 179 35.39 75.47 -55.77
N HIS A 180 36.26 74.56 -56.21
CA HIS A 180 36.48 74.27 -57.62
C HIS A 180 35.20 73.76 -58.30
N TYR A 181 34.47 72.85 -57.64
CA TYR A 181 33.17 72.39 -58.13
C TYR A 181 32.12 73.51 -58.16
N LEU A 182 32.10 74.43 -57.19
CA LEU A 182 31.19 75.59 -57.23
C LEU A 182 31.44 76.50 -58.45
N GLU A 183 32.70 76.71 -58.85
CA GLU A 183 33.02 77.45 -60.09
C GLU A 183 32.57 76.69 -61.34
N ILE A 184 32.81 75.38 -61.40
CA ILE A 184 32.34 74.49 -62.48
C ILE A 184 30.82 74.51 -62.60
N TYR A 185 30.11 74.37 -61.47
CA TYR A 185 28.65 74.37 -61.44
C TYR A 185 28.08 75.71 -61.91
N TYR A 186 28.63 76.83 -61.41
CA TYR A 186 28.22 78.17 -61.80
C TYR A 186 28.43 78.40 -63.31
N HIS A 187 29.60 78.00 -63.85
CA HIS A 187 29.89 78.10 -65.27
C HIS A 187 28.89 77.30 -66.12
N TYR A 188 28.66 76.02 -65.79
CA TYR A 188 27.75 75.18 -66.58
C TYR A 188 26.26 75.50 -66.37
N LEU A 189 25.87 76.05 -65.23
CA LEU A 189 24.53 76.61 -65.03
C LEU A 189 24.32 77.85 -65.91
N MET A 190 25.33 78.72 -66.05
CA MET A 190 25.27 79.85 -66.99
C MET A 190 25.13 79.39 -68.44
N GLU A 191 25.85 78.34 -68.86
CA GLU A 191 25.64 77.74 -70.18
C GLU A 191 24.26 77.07 -70.32
N LEU A 192 23.74 76.43 -69.27
CA LEU A 192 22.38 75.85 -69.28
C LEU A 192 21.30 76.93 -69.40
N ILE A 193 21.48 78.09 -68.76
CA ILE A 193 20.59 79.25 -68.86
C ILE A 193 20.61 79.81 -70.29
N LYS A 194 21.79 79.99 -70.90
CA LYS A 194 21.89 80.41 -72.31
C LYS A 194 21.21 79.41 -73.25
N LEU A 195 21.39 78.11 -73.01
CA LEU A 195 20.71 77.06 -73.76
C LEU A 195 19.19 77.15 -73.58
N SER A 196 18.70 77.27 -72.35
CA SER A 196 17.28 77.47 -72.03
C SER A 196 16.67 78.65 -72.81
N GLU A 197 17.38 79.78 -72.85
CA GLU A 197 17.02 80.96 -73.65
C GLU A 197 17.03 80.67 -75.17
N GLU A 198 18.01 79.90 -75.67
CA GLU A 198 18.14 79.49 -77.08
C GLU A 198 16.96 78.61 -77.55
N ILE A 199 16.56 77.61 -76.76
CA ILE A 199 15.51 76.64 -77.14
C ILE A 199 14.12 76.96 -76.58
N GLY A 200 13.98 78.02 -75.77
CA GLY A 200 12.71 78.42 -75.18
C GLY A 200 12.15 77.43 -74.14
N VAL A 201 13.01 76.66 -73.44
CA VAL A 201 12.60 75.68 -72.42
C VAL A 201 12.97 76.20 -71.03
N PRO A 202 12.00 76.70 -70.24
CA PRO A 202 12.26 77.22 -68.90
C PRO A 202 12.98 76.24 -67.96
N LEU A 203 13.81 76.77 -67.08
CA LEU A 203 14.49 76.02 -66.03
C LEU A 203 13.71 76.12 -64.71
N VAL A 204 13.55 74.98 -64.02
CA VAL A 204 12.97 74.87 -62.68
C VAL A 204 14.00 74.22 -61.74
N ALA A 205 14.57 75.01 -60.83
CA ALA A 205 15.57 74.56 -59.87
C ALA A 205 14.93 74.27 -58.50
N MET A 206 15.15 73.08 -57.95
CA MET A 206 14.69 72.72 -56.60
C MET A 206 15.62 73.30 -55.53
N LYS A 207 15.14 74.31 -54.80
CA LYS A 207 15.85 74.89 -53.65
C LYS A 207 15.43 74.14 -52.39
N ARG A 208 16.20 73.11 -52.04
CA ARG A 208 16.01 72.30 -50.83
C ARG A 208 17.33 72.13 -50.09
N ARG A 209 17.28 71.40 -48.97
CA ARG A 209 18.45 70.90 -48.25
C ARG A 209 18.45 69.37 -48.23
N ALA A 210 19.60 68.77 -47.90
CA ALA A 210 19.72 67.38 -47.49
C ALA A 210 19.11 67.19 -46.09
N CYS A 211 18.51 66.02 -45.86
CA CYS A 211 17.81 65.68 -44.63
C CYS A 211 18.79 65.45 -43.48
N ALA A 212 19.10 66.49 -42.71
CA ALA A 212 19.95 66.36 -41.51
C ALA A 212 19.23 65.75 -40.29
N ASN A 213 17.90 65.64 -40.35
CA ASN A 213 17.06 65.09 -39.29
C ASN A 213 16.13 64.01 -39.83
N LYS A 214 15.66 63.15 -38.93
CA LYS A 214 14.64 62.13 -39.19
C LYS A 214 13.49 62.17 -38.18
N ILE A 215 12.30 61.77 -38.61
CA ILE A 215 11.16 61.50 -37.72
C ILE A 215 11.24 60.05 -37.24
N THR A 216 11.15 59.86 -35.93
CA THR A 216 10.92 58.58 -35.27
C THR A 216 9.65 58.65 -34.43
N HIS A 217 9.29 57.54 -33.77
CA HIS A 217 8.16 57.53 -32.83
C HIS A 217 8.29 58.50 -31.64
N ASP A 218 9.52 58.89 -31.29
CA ASP A 218 9.82 59.85 -30.21
C ASP A 218 9.83 61.32 -30.68
N GLY A 219 9.66 61.55 -31.99
CA GLY A 219 9.70 62.88 -32.61
C GLY A 219 10.87 63.07 -33.57
N VAL A 220 11.33 64.32 -33.73
CA VAL A 220 12.41 64.67 -34.65
C VAL A 220 13.76 64.54 -33.97
N VAL A 221 14.64 63.71 -34.51
CA VAL A 221 16.02 63.50 -34.05
C VAL A 221 17.01 63.74 -35.20
N GLY A 222 18.29 63.93 -34.90
CA GLY A 222 19.32 64.00 -35.94
C GLY A 222 19.39 62.70 -36.74
N LEU A 223 19.63 62.78 -38.06
CA LEU A 223 19.80 61.59 -38.91
C LEU A 223 21.03 60.76 -38.50
N GLY A 224 22.04 61.43 -37.92
CA GLY A 224 23.26 60.80 -37.40
C GLY A 224 24.40 60.69 -38.41
N ASP A 225 24.23 61.20 -39.63
CA ASP A 225 25.28 61.27 -40.63
C ASP A 225 26.07 62.60 -40.53
N SER A 226 27.39 62.52 -40.64
CA SER A 226 28.28 63.70 -40.65
C SER A 226 28.19 64.51 -41.95
N ASP A 227 27.66 63.91 -43.01
CA ASP A 227 27.65 64.47 -44.36
C ASP A 227 26.55 65.52 -44.57
N SER A 228 25.34 65.33 -44.03
CA SER A 228 24.22 66.24 -44.28
C SER A 228 24.51 67.70 -43.89
N PRO A 229 25.12 68.01 -42.72
CA PRO A 229 25.47 69.39 -42.39
C PRO A 229 26.50 69.99 -43.36
N GLU A 230 27.48 69.20 -43.79
CA GLU A 230 28.53 69.65 -44.73
C GLU A 230 27.95 69.91 -46.13
N ILE A 231 27.14 68.98 -46.65
CA ILE A 231 26.45 69.13 -47.93
C ILE A 231 25.54 70.36 -47.91
N ASN A 232 24.80 70.57 -46.82
CA ASN A 232 23.93 71.74 -46.66
C ASN A 232 24.73 73.06 -46.66
N TRP A 233 25.93 73.08 -46.08
CA TRP A 233 26.81 74.25 -46.13
C TRP A 233 27.31 74.55 -47.56
N TRP A 234 27.73 73.52 -48.31
CA TRP A 234 28.12 73.67 -49.73
C TRP A 234 26.94 74.11 -50.62
N VAL A 235 25.74 73.60 -50.35
CA VAL A 235 24.50 73.98 -51.05
C VAL A 235 24.11 75.42 -50.74
N ASP A 236 24.20 75.86 -49.48
CA ASP A 236 23.97 77.26 -49.12
C ASP A 236 24.97 78.21 -49.83
N LEU A 237 26.25 77.82 -49.95
CA LEU A 237 27.25 78.57 -50.73
C LEU A 237 26.93 78.59 -52.22
N LEU A 238 26.45 77.48 -52.81
CA LEU A 238 26.01 77.46 -54.19
C LEU A 238 24.86 78.45 -54.41
N TRP A 239 23.82 78.41 -53.57
CA TRP A 239 22.68 79.33 -53.67
C TRP A 239 23.10 80.79 -53.50
N ALA A 240 24.02 81.11 -52.60
CA ALA A 240 24.58 82.45 -52.47
C ALA A 240 25.36 82.89 -53.73
N LYS A 241 26.09 81.97 -54.38
CA LYS A 241 26.83 82.24 -55.62
C LYS A 241 25.91 82.44 -56.84
N ILE A 242 24.76 81.76 -56.89
CA ILE A 242 23.79 81.87 -57.99
C ILE A 242 22.66 82.88 -57.73
N ASP A 243 22.70 83.64 -56.63
CA ASP A 243 21.67 84.61 -56.25
C ASP A 243 21.41 85.66 -57.36
N GLY A 244 22.47 86.16 -57.99
CA GLY A 244 22.38 87.05 -59.16
C GLY A 244 21.77 86.43 -60.42
N LEU A 245 21.53 85.12 -60.45
CA LEU A 245 20.92 84.38 -61.56
C LEU A 245 19.45 84.03 -61.32
N LEU A 246 18.90 84.28 -60.13
CA LEU A 246 17.53 83.87 -59.78
C LEU A 246 16.45 84.51 -60.67
N GLY A 247 16.71 85.69 -61.24
CA GLY A 247 15.82 86.31 -62.24
C GLY A 247 15.71 85.53 -63.57
N LYS A 248 16.56 84.52 -63.79
CA LYS A 248 16.58 83.64 -64.98
C LYS A 248 16.18 82.19 -64.67
N LEU A 249 15.85 81.87 -63.41
CA LEU A 249 15.55 80.52 -62.95
C LEU A 249 14.19 80.51 -62.23
N ASN A 250 13.30 79.60 -62.58
CA ASN A 250 12.13 79.37 -61.73
C ASN A 250 12.59 78.57 -60.51
N VAL A 251 12.38 79.09 -59.30
CA VAL A 251 12.83 78.44 -58.07
C VAL A 251 11.67 77.74 -57.40
N LEU A 252 11.75 76.42 -57.29
CA LEU A 252 10.86 75.62 -56.46
C LEU A 252 11.43 75.61 -55.03
N ASP A 253 11.02 76.58 -54.20
CA ASP A 253 11.53 76.69 -52.81
C ASP A 253 10.85 75.69 -51.87
N LEU A 254 11.68 74.76 -51.39
CA LEU A 254 11.35 73.59 -50.58
C LEU A 254 12.21 73.53 -49.30
N ASN A 255 12.87 74.62 -48.92
CA ASN A 255 13.65 74.75 -47.67
C ASN A 255 12.76 74.79 -46.39
N GLY A 256 11.57 74.19 -46.44
CA GLY A 256 10.63 74.08 -45.33
C GLY A 256 10.96 72.94 -44.36
N ARG A 257 10.09 72.78 -43.36
CA ARG A 257 10.19 71.76 -42.30
C ARG A 257 10.23 70.30 -42.81
N PHE A 258 9.89 70.06 -44.09
CA PHE A 258 9.84 68.73 -44.69
C PHE A 258 11.18 68.22 -45.25
N SER A 259 12.29 68.97 -45.13
CA SER A 259 13.64 68.46 -45.43
C SER A 259 14.14 67.53 -44.30
N ILE A 260 13.38 66.47 -44.03
CA ILE A 260 13.58 65.45 -43.00
C ILE A 260 13.19 64.09 -43.58
N THR A 261 13.85 63.03 -43.12
CA THR A 261 13.61 61.64 -43.56
C THR A 261 12.88 60.83 -42.48
N SER A 262 12.55 59.57 -42.75
CA SER A 262 11.91 58.63 -41.81
C SER A 262 11.99 57.21 -42.36
N PHE A 263 11.64 56.21 -41.55
CA PHE A 263 11.58 54.82 -41.99
C PHE A 263 10.57 54.58 -43.14
N ASP A 264 9.47 55.35 -43.18
CA ASP A 264 8.44 55.29 -44.21
C ASP A 264 8.71 56.17 -45.45
N ALA A 265 9.88 56.83 -45.53
CA ALA A 265 10.33 57.44 -46.78
C ALA A 265 10.50 56.37 -47.88
N PRO A 266 10.25 56.67 -49.17
CA PRO A 266 10.16 55.64 -50.23
C PRO A 266 11.39 54.74 -50.42
N TYR A 267 12.56 55.18 -49.94
CA TYR A 267 13.82 54.45 -49.98
C TYR A 267 14.52 54.45 -48.59
N GLY A 268 13.73 54.52 -47.50
CA GLY A 268 14.18 54.50 -46.11
C GLY A 268 14.94 55.75 -45.63
N GLU A 269 15.46 55.67 -44.41
CA GLU A 269 16.14 56.78 -43.72
C GLU A 269 17.46 57.17 -44.39
N ALA A 270 17.46 58.24 -45.19
CA ALA A 270 18.68 58.77 -45.80
C ALA A 270 18.63 60.28 -46.06
N LYS A 271 19.81 60.90 -46.14
CA LYS A 271 20.01 62.34 -46.35
C LYS A 271 19.42 62.90 -47.65
N PHE A 272 19.08 62.04 -48.60
CA PHE A 272 18.45 62.38 -49.87
C PHE A 272 17.05 61.79 -50.06
N HIS A 273 16.46 61.16 -49.04
CA HIS A 273 15.15 60.53 -49.11
C HIS A 273 14.20 61.18 -48.08
N PRO A 274 13.68 62.39 -48.35
CA PRO A 274 12.74 63.03 -47.45
C PRO A 274 11.42 62.24 -47.34
N ILE A 275 10.63 62.56 -46.31
CA ILE A 275 9.33 61.94 -46.06
C ILE A 275 8.33 62.16 -47.21
N GLU A 276 7.32 61.31 -47.30
CA GLU A 276 6.27 61.34 -48.33
C GLU A 276 5.56 62.71 -48.47
N GLU A 277 5.38 63.45 -47.36
CA GLU A 277 4.80 64.79 -47.31
C GLU A 277 5.68 65.87 -47.98
N PHE A 278 7.00 65.71 -48.02
CA PHE A 278 7.89 66.61 -48.77
C PHE A 278 7.52 66.63 -50.25
N TYR A 279 7.32 65.44 -50.80
CA TYR A 279 7.01 65.26 -52.21
C TYR A 279 5.58 65.70 -52.55
N ASP A 280 4.63 65.63 -51.61
CA ASP A 280 3.30 66.22 -51.78
C ASP A 280 3.40 67.73 -51.89
N TYR A 281 4.13 68.35 -50.95
CA TYR A 281 4.34 69.79 -50.92
C TYR A 281 5.11 70.28 -52.16
N ALA A 282 6.10 69.52 -52.61
CA ALA A 282 6.85 69.80 -53.83
C ALA A 282 5.98 69.67 -55.09
N ALA A 283 5.14 68.63 -55.19
CA ALA A 283 4.21 68.47 -56.31
C ALA A 283 3.15 69.59 -56.32
N TYR A 284 2.58 69.93 -55.16
CA TYR A 284 1.66 71.07 -54.99
C TYR A 284 2.30 72.39 -55.48
N LYS A 285 3.52 72.70 -55.03
CA LYS A 285 4.26 73.90 -55.46
C LYS A 285 4.58 73.88 -56.96
N LEU A 286 4.93 72.71 -57.52
CA LEU A 286 5.23 72.56 -58.94
C LEU A 286 3.97 72.74 -59.80
N MET A 287 2.83 72.18 -59.40
CA MET A 287 1.54 72.41 -60.07
C MET A 287 1.15 73.90 -60.07
N GLY A 288 1.44 74.63 -58.99
CA GLY A 288 1.27 76.08 -58.93
C GLY A 288 2.17 76.84 -59.92
N LEU A 289 3.45 76.44 -60.06
CA LEU A 289 4.34 77.00 -61.09
C LEU A 289 3.86 76.68 -62.52
N MET A 290 3.25 75.50 -62.71
CA MET A 290 2.61 75.09 -63.98
C MET A 290 1.27 75.80 -64.26
N ARG A 291 0.79 76.65 -63.33
CA ARG A 291 -0.49 77.38 -63.44
C ARG A 291 -1.72 76.48 -63.62
N PHE A 292 -1.72 75.31 -63.00
CA PHE A 292 -2.96 74.53 -62.84
C PHE A 292 -3.94 75.27 -61.93
N SER A 293 -5.24 75.10 -62.17
CA SER A 293 -6.28 75.74 -61.36
C SER A 293 -6.28 75.20 -59.93
N ASP A 294 -6.70 76.04 -58.98
CA ASP A 294 -6.82 75.65 -57.56
C ASP A 294 -7.76 74.44 -57.39
N ASP A 295 -8.79 74.30 -58.25
CA ASP A 295 -9.70 73.14 -58.28
C ASP A 295 -8.97 71.84 -58.65
N LEU A 296 -8.22 71.82 -59.77
CA LEU A 296 -7.44 70.64 -60.20
C LEU A 296 -6.38 70.28 -59.15
N ILE A 297 -5.69 71.29 -58.60
CA ILE A 297 -4.68 71.09 -57.56
C ILE A 297 -5.33 70.47 -56.31
N SER A 298 -6.48 71.00 -55.89
CA SER A 298 -7.23 70.50 -54.74
C SER A 298 -7.72 69.07 -54.96
N GLU A 299 -8.21 68.74 -56.15
CA GLU A 299 -8.68 67.39 -56.48
C GLU A 299 -7.54 66.36 -56.50
N VAL A 300 -6.40 66.69 -57.12
CA VAL A 300 -5.21 65.82 -57.13
C VAL A 300 -4.72 65.56 -55.71
N MET A 301 -4.62 66.60 -54.87
CA MET A 301 -4.19 66.47 -53.48
C MET A 301 -5.21 65.70 -52.63
N LEU A 302 -6.51 65.92 -52.84
CA LEU A 302 -7.58 65.16 -52.17
C LEU A 302 -7.49 63.67 -52.50
N ASN A 303 -7.23 63.32 -53.76
CA ASN A 303 -7.06 61.94 -54.19
C ASN A 303 -5.81 61.29 -53.53
N VAL A 304 -4.67 61.99 -53.46
CA VAL A 304 -3.47 61.52 -52.73
C VAL A 304 -3.76 61.27 -51.25
N TYR A 305 -4.42 62.21 -50.56
CA TYR A 305 -4.75 62.06 -49.15
C TYR A 305 -5.82 60.97 -48.91
N ARG A 306 -6.77 60.79 -49.84
CA ARG A 306 -7.74 59.69 -49.81
C ARG A 306 -7.04 58.33 -49.95
N GLU A 307 -6.13 58.18 -50.93
CA GLU A 307 -5.32 56.97 -51.10
C GLU A 307 -4.47 56.65 -49.85
N ARG A 308 -3.90 57.65 -49.17
CA ARG A 308 -3.20 57.44 -47.88
C ARG A 308 -4.13 57.12 -46.72
N ALA A 309 -5.31 57.72 -46.65
CA ALA A 309 -6.31 57.41 -45.62
C ALA A 309 -6.79 55.95 -45.75
N SER A 310 -7.10 55.49 -46.96
CA SER A 310 -7.45 54.10 -47.23
C SER A 310 -6.32 53.13 -46.87
N ARG A 311 -5.06 53.46 -47.19
CA ARG A 311 -3.88 52.67 -46.78
C ARG A 311 -3.75 52.57 -45.25
N ARG A 312 -3.91 53.67 -44.52
CA ARG A 312 -3.91 53.65 -43.03
C ARG A 312 -5.04 52.80 -42.47
N LEU A 313 -6.26 52.91 -43.01
CA LEU A 313 -7.40 52.09 -42.59
C LEU A 313 -7.15 50.60 -42.84
N ALA A 314 -6.55 50.23 -43.97
CA ALA A 314 -6.16 48.84 -44.25
C ALA A 314 -5.14 48.32 -43.23
N ILE A 315 -4.09 49.09 -42.92
CA ILE A 315 -3.07 48.73 -41.91
C ILE A 315 -3.70 48.59 -40.51
N HIS A 316 -4.65 49.46 -40.13
CA HIS A 316 -5.38 49.31 -38.88
C HIS A 316 -6.24 48.04 -38.86
N SER A 317 -6.97 47.75 -39.93
CA SER A 317 -7.78 46.54 -40.07
C SER A 317 -6.95 45.25 -40.01
N GLU A 318 -5.77 45.23 -40.64
CA GLU A 318 -4.81 44.12 -40.60
C GLU A 318 -4.28 43.91 -39.17
N ARG A 319 -3.86 45.01 -38.51
CA ARG A 319 -3.41 44.98 -37.11
C ARG A 319 -4.49 44.45 -36.17
N ASP A 320 -5.74 44.87 -36.33
CA ASP A 320 -6.85 44.41 -35.50
C ASP A 320 -7.16 42.92 -35.74
N GLY A 321 -7.00 42.45 -36.99
CA GLY A 321 -7.03 41.02 -37.34
C GLY A 321 -5.94 40.21 -36.64
N LEU A 322 -4.68 40.65 -36.71
CA LEU A 322 -3.55 40.02 -36.01
C LEU A 322 -3.72 40.02 -34.48
N ILE A 323 -4.35 41.06 -33.92
CA ILE A 323 -4.71 41.09 -32.49
C ILE A 323 -5.77 40.02 -32.16
N HIS A 324 -6.78 39.84 -33.02
CA HIS A 324 -7.79 38.80 -32.84
C HIS A 324 -7.19 37.38 -32.94
N GLU A 325 -6.35 37.11 -33.94
CA GLU A 325 -5.66 35.83 -34.10
C GLU A 325 -4.81 35.50 -32.87
N ARG A 326 -3.96 36.45 -32.42
CA ARG A 326 -3.16 36.30 -31.20
C ARG A 326 -4.01 36.01 -29.96
N ASN A 327 -5.17 36.67 -29.83
CA ASN A 327 -6.08 36.44 -28.71
C ASN A 327 -6.72 35.03 -28.78
N GLY A 328 -7.05 34.54 -29.99
CA GLY A 328 -7.53 33.17 -30.21
C GLY A 328 -6.50 32.13 -29.82
N LEU A 329 -5.25 32.28 -30.28
CA LEU A 329 -4.13 31.40 -29.92
C LEU A 329 -3.86 31.40 -28.41
N ALA A 330 -4.05 32.53 -27.72
CA ALA A 330 -3.93 32.60 -26.27
C ALA A 330 -5.03 31.79 -25.54
N GLN A 331 -6.28 31.84 -26.04
CA GLN A 331 -7.40 31.05 -25.50
C GLN A 331 -7.23 29.55 -25.75
N GLU A 332 -6.77 29.15 -26.94
CA GLU A 332 -6.46 27.76 -27.28
C GLU A 332 -5.38 27.20 -26.33
N ARG A 333 -4.29 27.96 -26.13
CA ARG A 333 -3.22 27.61 -25.18
C ARG A 333 -3.74 27.45 -23.75
N GLU A 334 -4.66 28.30 -23.29
CA GLU A 334 -5.29 28.17 -21.98
C GLU A 334 -6.24 26.95 -21.89
N SER A 335 -6.88 26.56 -23.00
CA SER A 335 -7.66 25.32 -23.07
C SER A 335 -6.78 24.08 -22.95
N LEU A 336 -5.67 24.03 -23.70
CA LEU A 336 -4.71 22.92 -23.66
C LEU A 336 -4.02 22.77 -22.30
N ILE A 337 -3.77 23.88 -21.58
CA ILE A 337 -3.27 23.84 -20.20
C ILE A 337 -4.31 23.18 -19.27
N ARG A 338 -5.59 23.55 -19.37
CA ARG A 338 -6.66 22.95 -18.55
C ARG A 338 -6.86 21.46 -18.85
N GLU A 339 -6.79 21.06 -20.12
CA GLU A 339 -6.85 19.64 -20.52
C GLU A 339 -5.68 18.84 -19.94
N ARG A 340 -4.44 19.34 -20.09
CA ARG A 340 -3.25 18.74 -19.48
C ARG A 340 -3.40 18.58 -17.97
N ASP A 341 -3.89 19.61 -17.28
CA ASP A 341 -4.03 19.58 -15.83
C ASP A 341 -5.11 18.57 -15.37
N GLY A 342 -6.17 18.39 -16.15
CA GLY A 342 -7.13 17.30 -15.97
C GLY A 342 -6.50 15.90 -16.14
N LEU A 343 -5.70 15.69 -17.20
CA LEU A 343 -5.00 14.43 -17.44
C LEU A 343 -3.95 14.12 -16.33
N VAL A 344 -3.34 15.14 -15.74
CA VAL A 344 -2.47 14.97 -14.57
C VAL A 344 -3.26 14.48 -13.36
N GLN A 345 -4.43 15.08 -13.06
CA GLN A 345 -5.30 14.65 -11.96
C GLN A 345 -5.84 13.22 -12.16
N GLU A 346 -6.23 12.85 -13.38
CA GLU A 346 -6.66 11.48 -13.70
C GLU A 346 -5.51 10.47 -13.44
N ARG A 347 -4.29 10.82 -13.88
CA ARG A 347 -3.11 9.98 -13.65
C ARG A 347 -2.75 9.85 -12.17
N GLU A 348 -2.93 10.89 -11.37
CA GLU A 348 -2.75 10.84 -9.91
C GLU A 348 -3.80 9.93 -9.25
N GLY A 349 -5.07 10.00 -9.69
CA GLY A 349 -6.12 9.08 -9.26
C GLY A 349 -5.80 7.61 -9.55
N LEU A 350 -5.35 7.30 -10.77
CA LEU A 350 -4.95 5.94 -11.17
C LEU A 350 -3.73 5.41 -10.38
N ILE A 351 -2.82 6.30 -9.96
CA ILE A 351 -1.70 5.93 -9.08
C ILE A 351 -2.22 5.54 -7.70
N HIS A 352 -3.13 6.32 -7.12
CA HIS A 352 -3.73 6.01 -5.83
C HIS A 352 -4.55 4.70 -5.84
N GLU A 353 -5.31 4.44 -6.90
CA GLU A 353 -6.04 3.17 -7.06
C GLU A 353 -5.09 1.97 -7.12
N ARG A 354 -4.03 2.07 -7.95
CA ARG A 354 -2.98 1.04 -8.04
C ARG A 354 -2.33 0.77 -6.69
N ASP A 355 -2.00 1.81 -5.93
CA ASP A 355 -1.31 1.66 -4.64
C ASP A 355 -2.24 1.01 -3.59
N GLY A 356 -3.55 1.29 -3.64
CA GLY A 356 -4.56 0.57 -2.88
C GLY A 356 -4.61 -0.93 -3.21
N LEU A 357 -4.62 -1.28 -4.51
CA LEU A 357 -4.60 -2.68 -4.97
C LEU A 357 -3.30 -3.42 -4.59
N VAL A 358 -2.17 -2.72 -4.51
CA VAL A 358 -0.91 -3.29 -4.00
C VAL A 358 -1.06 -3.66 -2.52
N HIS A 359 -1.59 -2.77 -1.68
CA HIS A 359 -1.80 -3.05 -0.26
C HIS A 359 -2.82 -4.16 0.00
N GLU A 360 -3.92 -4.22 -0.76
CA GLU A 360 -4.87 -5.34 -0.68
C GLU A 360 -4.17 -6.68 -0.98
N ARG A 361 -3.36 -6.71 -2.05
CA ARG A 361 -2.58 -7.90 -2.43
C ARG A 361 -1.55 -8.29 -1.37
N GLU A 362 -0.91 -7.33 -0.71
CA GLU A 362 0.01 -7.57 0.41
C GLU A 362 -0.72 -8.19 1.61
N GLY A 363 -1.92 -7.70 1.93
CA GLY A 363 -2.81 -8.26 2.96
C GLY A 363 -3.18 -9.72 2.67
N LEU A 364 -3.64 -10.02 1.45
CA LEU A 364 -3.98 -11.39 1.03
C LEU A 364 -2.76 -12.34 1.06
N ILE A 365 -1.56 -11.85 0.75
CA ILE A 365 -0.33 -12.64 0.88
C ILE A 365 -0.04 -12.95 2.35
N HIS A 366 -0.27 -12.00 3.27
CA HIS A 366 -0.07 -12.20 4.70
C HIS A 366 -1.07 -13.23 5.27
N GLU A 367 -2.35 -13.11 4.94
CA GLU A 367 -3.40 -14.07 5.33
C GLU A 367 -3.07 -15.49 4.83
N ARG A 368 -2.71 -15.63 3.54
CA ARG A 368 -2.31 -16.92 2.96
C ARG A 368 -1.08 -17.50 3.66
N ASN A 369 -0.11 -16.68 4.05
CA ASN A 369 1.04 -17.15 4.84
C ASN A 369 0.60 -17.65 6.22
N GLY A 370 -0.33 -16.97 6.90
CA GLY A 370 -0.89 -17.42 8.19
C GLY A 370 -1.58 -18.78 8.08
N LEU A 371 -2.47 -18.95 7.10
CA LEU A 371 -3.16 -20.23 6.83
C LEU A 371 -2.19 -21.38 6.50
N VAL A 372 -1.04 -21.09 5.89
CA VAL A 372 0.01 -22.10 5.65
C VAL A 372 0.66 -22.53 6.97
N HIS A 373 0.93 -21.61 7.90
CA HIS A 373 1.49 -21.96 9.21
C HIS A 373 0.51 -22.80 10.03
N GLU A 374 -0.77 -22.39 10.10
CA GLU A 374 -1.81 -23.14 10.81
C GLU A 374 -1.97 -24.58 10.27
N ARG A 375 -1.94 -24.75 8.94
CA ARG A 375 -1.95 -26.06 8.30
C ARG A 375 -0.73 -26.91 8.72
N ASP A 376 0.46 -26.30 8.77
CA ASP A 376 1.69 -27.01 9.09
C ASP A 376 1.76 -27.40 10.57
N ASP A 377 1.22 -26.57 11.47
CA ASP A 377 1.01 -26.91 12.89
C ASP A 377 0.01 -28.07 13.06
N LEU A 378 -1.10 -28.06 12.31
CA LEU A 378 -2.08 -29.16 12.29
C LEU A 378 -1.47 -30.48 11.77
N ILE A 379 -0.55 -30.41 10.80
CA ILE A 379 0.19 -31.57 10.31
C ILE A 379 1.11 -32.13 11.41
N GLN A 380 1.85 -31.28 12.13
CA GLN A 380 2.70 -31.71 13.25
C GLN A 380 1.87 -32.34 14.37
N ALA A 381 0.73 -31.75 14.75
CA ALA A 381 -0.16 -32.29 15.76
C ALA A 381 -0.73 -33.66 15.37
N ARG A 382 -1.15 -33.83 14.11
CA ARG A 382 -1.58 -35.13 13.56
C ARG A 382 -0.46 -36.17 13.65
N ASP A 383 0.76 -35.81 13.28
CA ASP A 383 1.89 -36.75 13.25
C ASP A 383 2.31 -37.17 14.67
N GLY A 384 2.19 -36.27 15.65
CA GLY A 384 2.32 -36.61 17.08
C GLY A 384 1.26 -37.61 17.55
N LEU A 385 -0.03 -37.40 17.21
CA LEU A 385 -1.10 -38.34 17.53
C LEU A 385 -0.93 -39.72 16.87
N VAL A 386 -0.33 -39.77 15.67
CA VAL A 386 0.04 -41.03 15.01
C VAL A 386 1.13 -41.76 15.79
N GLN A 387 2.16 -41.07 16.26
CA GLN A 387 3.22 -41.68 17.09
C GLN A 387 2.67 -42.20 18.42
N GLU A 388 1.80 -41.44 19.10
CA GLU A 388 1.15 -41.88 20.35
C GLU A 388 0.31 -43.15 20.13
N ARG A 389 -0.52 -43.17 19.08
CA ARG A 389 -1.31 -44.36 18.70
C ARG A 389 -0.42 -45.57 18.45
N ASP A 390 0.69 -45.40 17.74
CA ASP A 390 1.59 -46.50 17.39
C ASP A 390 2.34 -47.03 18.63
N GLY A 391 2.65 -46.15 19.60
CA GLY A 391 3.11 -46.54 20.94
C GLY A 391 2.08 -47.38 21.69
N VAL A 392 0.82 -46.94 21.76
CA VAL A 392 -0.28 -47.69 22.42
C VAL A 392 -0.52 -49.05 21.74
N ILE A 393 -0.39 -49.14 20.41
CA ILE A 393 -0.46 -50.41 19.67
C ILE A 393 0.68 -51.35 20.11
N HIS A 394 1.90 -50.83 20.29
CA HIS A 394 3.05 -51.61 20.73
C HIS A 394 2.88 -52.12 22.17
N GLU A 395 2.49 -51.26 23.12
CA GLU A 395 2.20 -51.63 24.51
C GLU A 395 1.11 -52.71 24.59
N ARG A 396 0.02 -52.54 23.82
CA ARG A 396 -1.06 -53.52 23.73
C ARG A 396 -0.58 -54.85 23.15
N GLY A 397 0.39 -54.84 22.23
CA GLY A 397 1.07 -56.04 21.75
C GLY A 397 1.82 -56.77 22.87
N GLY A 398 2.57 -56.04 23.70
CA GLY A 398 3.25 -56.58 24.88
C GLY A 398 2.29 -57.20 25.89
N LEU A 399 1.21 -56.50 26.25
CA LEU A 399 0.18 -57.01 27.18
C LEU A 399 -0.55 -58.26 26.66
N ILE A 400 -0.73 -58.38 25.33
CA ILE A 400 -1.28 -59.61 24.73
C ILE A 400 -0.31 -60.77 24.89
N HIS A 401 1.00 -60.53 24.70
CA HIS A 401 2.03 -61.55 24.86
C HIS A 401 2.11 -62.06 26.32
N GLU A 402 2.17 -61.15 27.30
CA GLU A 402 2.17 -61.47 28.74
C GLU A 402 0.91 -62.28 29.15
N ARG A 403 -0.27 -61.88 28.64
CA ARG A 403 -1.52 -62.63 28.86
C ARG A 403 -1.42 -64.06 28.30
N ASP A 404 -0.81 -64.24 27.14
CA ASP A 404 -0.71 -65.55 26.50
C ASP A 404 0.27 -66.46 27.25
N GLU A 405 1.37 -65.91 27.78
CA GLU A 405 2.28 -66.62 28.71
C GLU A 405 1.57 -67.04 30.01
N LEU A 406 0.86 -66.12 30.67
CA LEU A 406 0.05 -66.43 31.87
C LEU A 406 -1.05 -67.46 31.60
N THR A 407 -1.58 -67.50 30.37
CA THR A 407 -2.57 -68.50 29.97
C THR A 407 -1.94 -69.89 29.84
N GLN A 408 -0.76 -69.99 29.24
CA GLN A 408 0.01 -71.25 29.16
C GLN A 408 0.42 -71.75 30.55
N GLU A 409 0.87 -70.86 31.45
CA GLU A 409 1.19 -71.21 32.83
C GLU A 409 -0.05 -71.77 33.55
N ARG A 410 -1.21 -71.11 33.40
CA ARG A 410 -2.48 -71.55 33.98
C ARG A 410 -2.93 -72.92 33.42
N GLU A 411 -2.75 -73.18 32.13
CA GLU A 411 -3.04 -74.49 31.53
C GLU A 411 -2.11 -75.59 32.09
N SER A 412 -0.82 -75.29 32.25
CA SER A 412 0.14 -76.19 32.90
C SER A 412 -0.27 -76.55 34.34
N LEU A 413 -0.66 -75.54 35.15
CA LEU A 413 -1.15 -75.73 36.52
C LEU A 413 -2.46 -76.54 36.57
N ILE A 414 -3.35 -76.40 35.58
CA ILE A 414 -4.56 -77.23 35.47
C ILE A 414 -4.19 -78.70 35.18
N CYS A 415 -3.25 -78.94 34.26
CA CYS A 415 -2.74 -80.29 33.98
C CYS A 415 -2.11 -80.94 35.22
N GLU A 416 -1.35 -80.18 36.02
CA GLU A 416 -0.79 -80.68 37.28
C GLU A 416 -1.88 -80.98 38.32
N ARG A 417 -2.85 -80.08 38.50
CA ARG A 417 -4.00 -80.31 39.39
C ARG A 417 -4.74 -81.59 39.01
N ASP A 418 -4.96 -81.82 37.71
CA ASP A 418 -5.68 -83.00 37.22
C ASP A 418 -4.86 -84.30 37.37
N ARG A 419 -3.52 -84.21 37.33
CA ARG A 419 -2.62 -85.30 37.73
C ARG A 419 -2.78 -85.63 39.21
N LEU A 420 -2.70 -84.64 40.08
CA LEU A 420 -2.87 -84.80 41.54
C LEU A 420 -4.27 -85.32 41.91
N ALA A 421 -5.31 -84.91 41.18
CA ALA A 421 -6.67 -85.42 41.36
C ALA A 421 -6.79 -86.91 41.02
N ARG A 422 -6.13 -87.38 39.94
CA ARG A 422 -6.06 -88.81 39.60
C ARG A 422 -5.30 -89.61 40.66
N GLU A 423 -4.17 -89.11 41.15
CA GLU A 423 -3.40 -89.75 42.24
C GLU A 423 -4.25 -89.88 43.52
N ARG A 424 -5.01 -88.83 43.87
CA ARG A 424 -5.94 -88.86 45.00
C ARG A 424 -7.07 -89.89 44.83
N GLU A 425 -7.57 -90.09 43.62
CA GLU A 425 -8.62 -91.08 43.34
C GLU A 425 -8.09 -92.52 43.50
N VAL A 426 -6.86 -92.79 43.05
CA VAL A 426 -6.18 -94.08 43.29
C VAL A 426 -6.04 -94.37 44.79
N LEU A 427 -5.56 -93.39 45.57
CA LEU A 427 -5.46 -93.51 47.03
C LEU A 427 -6.82 -93.75 47.72
N ILE A 428 -7.92 -93.20 47.18
CA ILE A 428 -9.27 -93.47 47.67
C ILE A 428 -9.69 -94.91 47.38
N GLN A 429 -9.36 -95.45 46.20
CA GLN A 429 -9.65 -96.84 45.83
C GLN A 429 -8.87 -97.82 46.71
N GLU A 430 -7.58 -97.60 46.94
CA GLU A 430 -6.76 -98.39 47.88
C GLU A 430 -7.36 -98.38 49.29
N ARG A 431 -7.72 -97.20 49.81
CA ARG A 431 -8.37 -97.06 51.12
C ARG A 431 -9.71 -97.81 51.19
N ASN A 432 -10.49 -97.81 50.11
CA ASN A 432 -11.76 -98.56 50.05
C ASN A 432 -11.54 -100.07 50.05
N SER A 433 -10.52 -100.58 49.33
CA SER A 433 -10.14 -102.00 49.37
C SER A 433 -9.77 -102.43 50.80
N LEU A 434 -8.92 -101.64 51.48
CA LEU A 434 -8.51 -101.91 52.87
C LEU A 434 -9.69 -101.89 53.86
N MET A 435 -10.75 -101.12 53.60
CA MET A 435 -11.97 -101.20 54.41
C MET A 435 -12.77 -102.48 54.14
N GLN A 436 -12.83 -102.96 52.89
CA GLN A 436 -13.49 -104.23 52.57
C GLN A 436 -12.77 -105.41 53.24
N ASP A 437 -11.44 -105.43 53.22
CA ASP A 437 -10.61 -106.43 53.91
C ASP A 437 -10.87 -106.42 55.43
N ARG A 438 -10.92 -105.23 56.04
CA ARG A 438 -11.28 -105.03 57.46
C ARG A 438 -12.68 -105.59 57.78
N ASP A 439 -13.67 -105.33 56.92
CA ASP A 439 -15.05 -105.72 57.18
C ASP A 439 -15.26 -107.23 56.99
N ALA A 440 -14.54 -107.86 56.06
CA ALA A 440 -14.48 -109.31 55.94
C ALA A 440 -13.82 -109.97 57.18
N LEU A 441 -12.74 -109.39 57.70
CA LEU A 441 -12.10 -109.80 58.95
C LEU A 441 -13.05 -109.67 60.15
N ARG A 442 -13.85 -108.59 60.21
CA ARG A 442 -14.86 -108.38 61.25
C ARG A 442 -15.93 -109.48 61.24
N LEU A 443 -16.46 -109.81 60.06
CA LEU A 443 -17.47 -110.86 59.91
C LEU A 443 -16.97 -112.24 60.37
N SER A 444 -15.68 -112.54 60.14
CA SER A 444 -15.03 -113.77 60.60
C SER A 444 -14.97 -113.85 62.13
N LEU A 445 -14.65 -112.74 62.80
CA LEU A 445 -14.65 -112.62 64.25
C LEU A 445 -16.03 -112.82 64.87
N ASP A 446 -17.06 -112.17 64.32
CA ASP A 446 -18.43 -112.24 64.84
C ASP A 446 -19.00 -113.68 64.72
N ASN A 447 -18.67 -114.41 63.64
CA ASN A 447 -19.02 -115.84 63.49
C ASN A 447 -18.34 -116.74 64.54
N LEU A 448 -17.10 -116.45 64.93
CA LEU A 448 -16.39 -117.19 65.99
C LEU A 448 -17.02 -116.96 67.38
N ALA A 449 -17.51 -115.74 67.65
CA ALA A 449 -18.19 -115.42 68.90
C ALA A 449 -19.51 -116.20 69.05
N ALA A 450 -20.32 -116.28 67.98
CA ALA A 450 -21.58 -117.01 67.99
C ALA A 450 -21.42 -118.52 68.29
N ASP A 451 -20.35 -119.15 67.78
CA ASP A 451 -20.05 -120.57 68.06
C ASP A 451 -19.58 -120.80 69.52
N GLN A 452 -19.02 -119.79 70.19
CA GLN A 452 -18.72 -119.85 71.63
C GLN A 452 -19.99 -119.71 72.49
N GLU A 453 -20.88 -118.79 72.18
CA GLU A 453 -22.14 -118.59 72.93
C GLU A 453 -23.05 -119.83 72.88
N TYR A 454 -23.17 -120.46 71.71
CA TYR A 454 -23.94 -121.71 71.55
C TYR A 454 -23.43 -122.87 72.44
N LYS A 455 -22.12 -122.93 72.68
CA LYS A 455 -21.51 -123.95 73.54
C LYS A 455 -21.79 -123.69 75.02
N GLN A 456 -21.71 -122.44 75.47
CA GLN A 456 -21.95 -122.06 76.87
C GLN A 456 -23.42 -122.26 77.30
N ALA A 457 -24.39 -121.93 76.44
CA ALA A 457 -25.81 -122.09 76.75
C ALA A 457 -26.18 -123.54 77.12
N ARG A 458 -25.54 -124.52 76.46
CA ARG A 458 -25.82 -125.95 76.64
C ARG A 458 -25.26 -126.55 77.94
N GLU A 459 -24.30 -125.89 78.58
CA GLU A 459 -23.78 -126.30 79.90
C GLU A 459 -24.65 -125.77 81.04
N ILE A 460 -25.18 -124.55 80.91
CA ILE A 460 -26.05 -123.91 81.93
C ILE A 460 -27.34 -124.71 82.14
N GLU A 461 -27.98 -125.17 81.07
CA GLU A 461 -29.25 -125.92 81.14
C GLU A 461 -29.09 -127.27 81.88
N ARG A 462 -27.93 -127.91 81.78
CA ARG A 462 -27.62 -129.15 82.53
C ARG A 462 -27.43 -128.91 84.04
N ALA A 463 -26.92 -127.75 84.43
CA ALA A 463 -26.72 -127.39 85.84
C ALA A 463 -28.05 -127.09 86.56
N HIS A 464 -29.03 -126.51 85.85
CA HIS A 464 -30.33 -126.14 86.42
C HIS A 464 -31.12 -127.37 86.93
N ILE A 465 -31.19 -128.43 86.12
CA ILE A 465 -31.93 -129.67 86.44
C ILE A 465 -31.39 -130.36 87.70
N ALA A 466 -30.08 -130.29 87.95
CA ALA A 466 -29.47 -130.86 89.16
C ALA A 466 -29.76 -130.04 90.44
N SER A 467 -29.88 -128.71 90.32
CA SER A 467 -30.09 -127.79 91.45
C SER A 467 -31.54 -127.79 91.96
N GLU A 468 -32.51 -128.04 91.08
CA GLU A 468 -33.94 -128.18 91.44
C GLU A 468 -34.17 -129.35 92.43
N CYS A 469 -33.47 -130.47 92.21
CA CYS A 469 -33.61 -131.70 92.99
C CYS A 469 -33.08 -131.55 94.44
N HIS A 470 -31.88 -130.97 94.59
CA HIS A 470 -31.26 -130.78 95.91
C HIS A 470 -32.02 -129.77 96.82
N ARG A 471 -32.81 -128.87 96.22
CA ARG A 471 -33.58 -127.86 96.94
C ARG A 471 -34.75 -128.45 97.74
N GLN A 472 -35.31 -129.58 97.30
CA GLN A 472 -36.46 -130.19 97.95
C GLN A 472 -36.08 -131.02 99.18
N GLU A 473 -34.88 -131.61 99.23
CA GLU A 473 -34.37 -132.34 100.40
C GLU A 473 -34.07 -131.41 101.59
N LEU A 474 -33.52 -130.22 101.33
CA LEU A 474 -33.11 -129.27 102.38
C LEU A 474 -34.30 -128.70 103.18
N ALA A 475 -35.48 -128.59 102.57
CA ALA A 475 -36.69 -128.11 103.23
C ALA A 475 -37.17 -129.06 104.36
N ALA A 476 -36.94 -130.37 104.22
CA ALA A 476 -37.34 -131.36 105.22
C ALA A 476 -36.45 -131.37 106.49
N ILE A 477 -35.30 -130.70 106.46
CA ILE A 477 -34.29 -130.75 107.54
C ILE A 477 -34.33 -129.50 108.43
N SER A 478 -34.75 -128.34 107.91
CA SER A 478 -34.82 -127.10 108.70
C SER A 478 -35.91 -127.14 109.78
N GLU A 479 -37.06 -127.74 109.49
CA GLU A 479 -38.23 -127.77 110.38
C GLU A 479 -37.97 -128.60 111.67
N ALA A 480 -37.12 -129.62 111.57
CA ALA A 480 -36.69 -130.43 112.72
C ALA A 480 -35.66 -129.74 113.64
N ARG A 481 -35.08 -128.59 113.23
CA ARG A 481 -34.00 -127.91 113.97
C ARG A 481 -34.49 -126.83 114.92
N GLU A 482 -35.58 -126.13 114.59
CA GLU A 482 -36.09 -125.02 115.42
C GLU A 482 -36.72 -125.51 116.72
N THR A 483 -37.40 -126.67 116.70
CA THR A 483 -38.02 -127.29 117.88
C THR A 483 -37.01 -127.68 118.96
N ALA A 484 -35.82 -128.17 118.58
CA ALA A 484 -34.76 -128.56 119.52
C ALA A 484 -34.06 -127.38 120.23
N LEU A 485 -34.11 -126.17 119.66
CA LEU A 485 -33.44 -125.00 120.24
C LEU A 485 -34.24 -124.34 121.38
N ALA A 486 -35.57 -124.53 121.41
CA ALA A 486 -36.43 -123.99 122.45
C ALA A 486 -36.20 -124.65 123.83
N GLU A 487 -35.97 -125.97 123.88
CA GLU A 487 -35.80 -126.71 125.13
C GLU A 487 -34.48 -126.37 125.86
N ASN A 488 -33.42 -126.07 125.11
CA ASN A 488 -32.09 -125.89 125.68
C ASN A 488 -31.95 -124.59 126.50
N ALA A 489 -32.76 -123.57 126.17
CA ALA A 489 -32.81 -122.30 126.91
C ALA A 489 -33.33 -122.46 128.35
N ALA A 490 -34.25 -123.41 128.60
CA ALA A 490 -34.85 -123.62 129.91
C ALA A 490 -33.87 -124.20 130.95
N ASN A 491 -32.93 -125.04 130.51
CA ASN A 491 -32.01 -125.76 131.41
C ASN A 491 -30.94 -124.85 132.04
N LEU A 492 -30.54 -123.76 131.36
CA LEU A 492 -29.50 -122.84 131.86
C LEU A 492 -29.94 -122.02 133.08
N LEU A 493 -31.23 -121.73 133.23
CA LEU A 493 -31.77 -120.99 134.38
C LEU A 493 -31.76 -121.84 135.67
N ALA A 494 -31.88 -123.16 135.56
CA ALA A 494 -31.89 -124.07 136.70
C ALA A 494 -30.52 -124.18 137.41
N LEU A 495 -29.42 -123.91 136.72
CA LEU A 495 -28.07 -124.10 137.26
C LEU A 495 -27.61 -122.98 138.20
N ARG A 496 -28.04 -121.73 137.96
CA ARG A 496 -27.70 -120.56 138.81
C ARG A 496 -28.20 -120.72 140.24
N SER A 497 -29.44 -121.18 140.41
CA SER A 497 -30.08 -121.34 141.73
C SER A 497 -29.37 -122.36 142.62
N LEU A 498 -28.68 -123.34 142.05
CA LEU A 498 -27.94 -124.34 142.83
C LEU A 498 -26.65 -123.79 143.46
N GLN A 499 -26.10 -122.70 142.89
CA GLN A 499 -24.79 -122.18 143.24
C GLN A 499 -24.83 -121.28 144.49
N GLU A 500 -25.92 -120.54 144.71
CA GLU A 500 -26.11 -119.69 145.89
C GLU A 500 -26.28 -120.51 147.18
N GLY A 501 -26.96 -121.67 147.10
CA GLY A 501 -27.22 -122.54 148.26
C GLY A 501 -25.97 -123.17 148.88
N TYR A 502 -24.82 -123.14 148.18
CA TYR A 502 -23.55 -123.66 148.71
C TYR A 502 -22.86 -122.65 149.65
N GLY A 503 -23.06 -121.34 149.45
CA GLY A 503 -22.41 -120.29 150.25
C GLY A 503 -22.89 -120.24 151.71
N ASP A 504 -24.19 -120.40 151.95
CA ASP A 504 -24.75 -120.40 153.32
C ASP A 504 -24.41 -121.67 154.11
N LEU A 505 -24.02 -122.76 153.44
CA LEU A 505 -23.56 -123.97 154.10
C LEU A 505 -22.14 -123.79 154.70
N SER A 506 -21.31 -122.96 154.06
CA SER A 506 -19.94 -122.66 154.52
C SER A 506 -19.94 -121.74 155.75
N ARG A 507 -20.81 -120.72 155.79
CA ARG A 507 -20.79 -119.71 156.87
C ARG A 507 -21.11 -120.28 158.27
N ARG A 508 -22.03 -121.26 158.35
CA ARG A 508 -22.35 -121.99 159.60
C ARG A 508 -21.27 -122.96 160.08
N HIS A 509 -20.32 -123.33 159.21
CA HIS A 509 -19.21 -124.21 159.58
C HIS A 509 -18.17 -123.44 160.41
N GLU A 510 -17.94 -122.17 160.10
CA GLU A 510 -16.98 -121.30 160.79
C GLU A 510 -17.46 -120.85 162.18
N GLU A 511 -18.77 -120.54 162.34
CA GLU A 511 -19.34 -120.11 163.63
C GLU A 511 -19.19 -121.15 164.75
N LEU A 512 -19.27 -122.46 164.42
CA LEU A 512 -19.11 -123.53 165.41
C LEU A 512 -17.65 -123.74 165.83
N SER A 513 -16.70 -123.59 164.91
CA SER A 513 -15.27 -123.55 165.23
C SER A 513 -14.92 -122.39 166.16
N ALA A 514 -15.60 -121.25 166.04
CA ALA A 514 -15.40 -120.09 166.92
C ALA A 514 -15.90 -120.30 168.36
N GLN A 515 -16.91 -121.15 168.59
CA GLN A 515 -17.35 -121.53 169.95
C GLN A 515 -16.38 -122.53 170.59
N GLN A 516 -15.86 -123.49 169.82
CA GLN A 516 -14.88 -124.47 170.28
C GLN A 516 -13.60 -123.79 170.83
N SER A 517 -13.18 -122.68 170.22
CA SER A 517 -12.01 -121.90 170.64
C SER A 517 -12.20 -121.02 171.89
N ARG A 518 -13.43 -120.85 172.41
CA ARG A 518 -13.67 -120.07 173.65
C ARG A 518 -13.60 -120.93 174.90
N LEU A 519 -14.32 -122.05 174.92
CA LEU A 519 -14.29 -123.00 176.04
C LEU A 519 -12.88 -123.54 176.31
N PHE A 520 -12.03 -123.64 175.28
CA PHE A 520 -10.65 -124.10 175.44
C PHE A 520 -9.70 -123.06 176.06
N ASN A 521 -10.08 -121.78 176.11
CA ASN A 521 -9.27 -120.69 176.66
C ASN A 521 -9.66 -120.30 178.10
N GLU A 522 -10.71 -120.88 178.70
CA GLU A 522 -11.19 -120.51 180.05
C GLU A 522 -10.47 -121.21 181.22
N LEU A 523 -9.36 -121.89 180.96
CA LEU A 523 -8.35 -122.16 181.99
C LEU A 523 -7.52 -120.89 182.28
N ARG A 524 -7.70 -120.26 183.45
CA ARG A 524 -6.54 -119.61 184.11
C ARG A 524 -6.58 -119.31 185.63
N LEU A 525 -7.73 -119.28 186.30
CA LEU A 525 -7.80 -118.95 187.74
C LEU A 525 -8.31 -120.13 188.59
N GLU A 526 -7.38 -121.02 188.96
CA GLU A 526 -7.25 -121.70 190.26
C GLU A 526 -6.20 -122.82 190.14
N GLY A 527 -5.45 -123.08 191.20
CA GLY A 527 -4.33 -124.04 191.17
C GLY A 527 -4.78 -125.49 191.23
N GLY A 528 -5.15 -126.09 190.08
CA GLY A 528 -5.42 -127.53 189.97
C GLY A 528 -5.80 -128.01 188.55
N PRO A 529 -5.38 -129.22 188.12
CA PRO A 529 -5.76 -129.77 186.82
C PRO A 529 -7.16 -130.42 186.87
N MET A 530 -8.00 -130.23 185.85
CA MET A 530 -9.45 -130.38 186.03
C MET A 530 -10.25 -131.06 184.89
N ALA A 531 -11.57 -131.12 185.08
CA ALA A 531 -12.43 -132.25 184.73
C ALA A 531 -13.75 -131.85 184.04
N LEU A 532 -14.73 -132.78 184.04
CA LEU A 532 -15.44 -133.19 182.82
C LEU A 532 -16.79 -132.50 182.49
N ARG A 533 -17.20 -131.43 183.19
CA ARG A 533 -18.63 -131.00 183.14
C ARG A 533 -19.03 -130.10 181.97
N ASP A 534 -18.10 -129.53 181.22
CA ASP A 534 -18.38 -128.38 180.33
C ASP A 534 -18.52 -128.71 178.83
N VAL A 535 -18.32 -129.97 178.41
CA VAL A 535 -18.22 -130.36 176.98
C VAL A 535 -19.57 -130.61 176.29
N LEU A 536 -20.64 -130.92 177.04
CA LEU A 536 -21.89 -131.44 176.48
C LEU A 536 -22.78 -130.48 175.65
N PRO A 537 -22.71 -129.13 175.77
CA PRO A 537 -23.50 -128.24 174.92
C PRO A 537 -23.16 -128.31 173.41
N LEU A 538 -21.89 -128.51 173.04
CA LEU A 538 -21.45 -128.50 171.63
C LEU A 538 -22.14 -129.58 170.78
N ALA A 539 -22.48 -130.72 171.37
CA ALA A 539 -22.98 -131.89 170.64
C ALA A 539 -24.39 -131.72 170.05
N ARG A 540 -25.17 -130.70 170.44
CA ARG A 540 -26.56 -130.51 169.97
C ARG A 540 -26.71 -129.59 168.75
N ALA A 541 -25.75 -128.71 168.49
CA ALA A 541 -25.87 -127.68 167.45
C ALA A 541 -25.73 -128.20 166.00
N TRP A 542 -25.07 -129.33 165.79
CA TRP A 542 -24.72 -129.86 164.45
C TRP A 542 -25.89 -130.44 163.62
N ARG A 543 -27.08 -130.64 164.22
CA ARG A 543 -28.22 -131.32 163.56
C ARG A 543 -28.78 -130.67 162.27
N PRO A 544 -28.81 -129.33 162.07
CA PRO A 544 -29.38 -128.73 160.86
C PRO A 544 -28.57 -129.02 159.59
N ILE A 545 -27.23 -129.06 159.70
CA ILE A 545 -26.30 -129.18 158.57
C ILE A 545 -26.50 -130.51 157.83
N ILE A 546 -26.68 -131.60 158.59
CA ILE A 546 -26.87 -132.96 158.05
C ILE A 546 -28.15 -133.08 157.20
N ARG A 547 -29.19 -132.27 157.45
CA ARG A 547 -30.41 -132.25 156.61
C ARG A 547 -30.22 -131.52 155.28
N GLY A 548 -29.26 -130.61 155.15
CA GLY A 548 -28.99 -129.86 153.91
C GLY A 548 -28.47 -130.74 152.78
N ILE A 549 -27.50 -131.60 153.11
CA ILE A 549 -26.81 -132.51 152.17
C ILE A 549 -27.81 -133.46 151.46
N GLY A 550 -28.94 -133.80 152.10
CA GLY A 550 -29.99 -134.65 151.55
C GLY A 550 -30.84 -134.06 150.41
N ARG A 551 -30.80 -132.73 150.17
CA ARG A 551 -31.53 -132.11 149.04
C ARG A 551 -30.74 -132.13 147.74
N VAL A 552 -29.43 -131.88 147.79
CA VAL A 552 -28.55 -131.85 146.59
C VAL A 552 -28.54 -133.20 145.86
N LYS A 553 -28.50 -134.31 146.59
CA LYS A 553 -28.57 -135.68 146.01
C LYS A 553 -29.86 -135.99 145.23
N ARG A 554 -30.93 -135.20 145.36
CA ARG A 554 -32.22 -135.42 144.69
C ARG A 554 -32.32 -134.72 143.33
N PHE A 555 -31.55 -133.65 143.11
CA PHE A 555 -31.54 -132.89 141.86
C PHE A 555 -30.86 -133.68 140.74
N PHE A 556 -29.63 -134.16 140.98
CA PHE A 556 -28.85 -134.94 140.01
C PHE A 556 -29.53 -136.23 139.51
N ARG A 557 -30.46 -136.82 140.27
CA ARG A 557 -31.21 -138.01 139.84
C ARG A 557 -32.28 -137.72 138.77
N ARG A 558 -32.71 -136.47 138.57
CA ARG A 558 -33.71 -136.14 137.55
C ARG A 558 -33.10 -135.82 136.19
N SER A 559 -31.95 -135.15 136.14
CA SER A 559 -31.32 -134.74 134.87
C SER A 559 -30.77 -135.91 134.03
N ILE A 560 -30.46 -137.06 134.64
CA ILE A 560 -29.87 -138.22 133.94
C ILE A 560 -30.91 -139.05 133.17
N ALA A 561 -32.22 -138.87 133.43
CA ALA A 561 -33.28 -139.61 132.74
C ALA A 561 -33.60 -139.10 131.32
N ALA A 562 -32.98 -138.00 130.87
CA ALA A 562 -33.36 -137.26 129.66
C ALA A 562 -32.52 -137.60 128.40
N GLN A 563 -32.01 -138.85 128.25
CA GLN A 563 -31.02 -139.17 127.19
C GLN A 563 -31.19 -140.53 126.46
N ALA A 564 -32.31 -141.25 126.58
CA ALA A 564 -32.35 -142.68 126.21
C ALA A 564 -33.33 -143.15 125.11
N THR A 565 -34.15 -142.30 124.47
CA THR A 565 -35.18 -142.71 123.48
C THR A 565 -35.51 -141.58 122.48
N ASP A 566 -35.71 -141.79 121.18
CA ASP A 566 -35.32 -142.92 120.32
C ASP A 566 -35.27 -142.48 118.84
N ARG A 567 -34.43 -143.16 118.06
CA ARG A 567 -34.08 -142.94 116.64
C ARG A 567 -34.92 -143.83 115.70
N GLY A 568 -35.16 -143.43 114.45
CA GLY A 568 -35.46 -144.39 113.37
C GLY A 568 -36.13 -143.89 112.07
N GLY A 569 -35.44 -144.08 110.92
CA GLY A 569 -35.93 -144.02 109.52
C GLY A 569 -36.22 -142.63 108.91
N LEU A 570 -35.90 -142.25 107.65
CA LEU A 570 -35.02 -142.77 106.57
C LEU A 570 -35.35 -144.07 105.79
N HIS A 571 -35.99 -143.95 104.61
CA HIS A 571 -35.74 -144.59 103.27
C HIS A 571 -36.90 -144.21 102.30
N GLY A 572 -36.71 -143.84 101.03
CA GLY A 572 -35.48 -143.56 100.27
C GLY A 572 -35.74 -143.23 98.78
N LYS A 573 -34.64 -142.91 98.07
CA LYS A 573 -34.49 -142.49 96.66
C LYS A 573 -34.88 -141.06 96.29
#